data_AF-A0A3B9AK17-F1
#
_entry.id   AF-A0A3B9AK17-F1
#
_cell.length_a   1.000
_cell.length_b   1.000
_cell.length_c   1.000
_cell.angle_alpha   90.00
_cell.angle_beta   90.00
_cell.angle_gamma   90.00
#
_symmetry.space_group_name_H-M   'P 1'
#
loop_
_entity.id
_entity.type
_entity.pdbx_description
1 polymer ?
#
loop_
_entity_poly.entity_id
_entity_poly.type
_entity_poly.pdbx_seq_one_letter_code
_entity_poly.pdbx_strand_id
1 'polypeptide(L)'
;NQGPPHVNYKEALTKTNSHRERLKKQTCGACLFADMEFELGPADEEFLNSEDFKSGKKKLQFEWAIVGGAIDKNYQKPIMDGFNQMMNNGILAGYNIDSMKVRVTDGSMHAVDSKP
;
A
#
# COMPACT_ATOMS: atom_id res chain seq x y z
N ASN A 1 15.72 35.66 8.30
CA ASN A 1 15.83 34.46 9.16
C ASN A 1 16.03 33.24 8.31
N GLN A 2 17.22 32.63 8.36
CA GLN A 2 17.40 31.26 7.86
C GLN A 2 17.24 30.33 9.07
N GLY A 3 16.29 29.40 8.97
CA GLY A 3 16.08 28.39 10.01
C GLY A 3 17.21 27.35 10.02
N PRO A 4 17.32 26.56 11.09
CA PRO A 4 18.30 25.49 11.15
C PRO A 4 18.10 24.49 10.00
N PRO A 5 19.19 23.93 9.45
CA PRO A 5 19.11 22.92 8.40
C PRO A 5 18.35 21.69 8.93
N HIS A 6 17.39 21.20 8.15
CA HIS A 6 16.62 20.00 8.50
C HIS A 6 17.26 18.77 7.87
N VAL A 7 17.44 17.72 8.68
CA VAL A 7 17.86 16.39 8.21
C VAL A 7 16.62 15.65 7.71
N ASN A 8 16.70 15.05 6.52
CA ASN A 8 15.59 14.29 5.96
C ASN A 8 15.60 12.85 6.51
N TYR A 9 14.92 12.64 7.63
CA TYR A 9 14.71 11.31 8.20
C TYR A 9 13.76 10.48 7.33
N LYS A 10 13.89 9.16 7.40
CA LYS A 10 13.09 8.20 6.63
C LYS A 10 12.66 7.03 7.50
N GLU A 11 11.55 6.41 7.14
CA GLU A 11 11.01 5.22 7.80
C GLU A 11 11.23 3.97 6.96
N ALA A 12 11.37 2.82 7.62
CA ALA A 12 11.52 1.52 6.96
C ALA A 12 10.83 0.42 7.77
N LEU A 13 10.18 -0.51 7.08
CA LEU A 13 9.60 -1.71 7.68
C LEU A 13 10.70 -2.74 7.92
N THR A 14 10.70 -3.38 9.09
CA THR A 14 11.73 -4.36 9.47
C THR A 14 11.24 -5.81 9.46
N LYS A 15 9.93 -6.02 9.53
CA LYS A 15 9.31 -7.35 9.62
C LYS A 15 8.15 -7.43 8.66
N THR A 16 7.93 -8.61 8.10
CA THR A 16 6.74 -8.91 7.31
C THR A 16 5.59 -9.31 8.23
N ASN A 17 4.39 -8.80 7.96
CA ASN A 17 3.19 -9.11 8.70
C ASN A 17 2.00 -9.29 7.74
N SER A 18 1.13 -10.26 8.04
CA SER A 18 -0.14 -10.46 7.32
C SER A 18 -1.26 -9.74 8.08
N HIS A 19 -2.03 -8.94 7.35
CA HIS A 19 -3.16 -8.19 7.89
C HIS A 19 -4.38 -8.31 7.00
N ARG A 20 -5.56 -8.36 7.62
CA ARG A 20 -6.84 -8.27 6.92
C ARG A 20 -7.60 -7.07 7.40
N GLU A 21 -7.96 -6.20 6.47
CA GLU A 21 -8.69 -4.98 6.75
C GLU A 21 -10.05 -4.98 6.05
N ARG A 22 -11.10 -4.68 6.81
CA ARG A 22 -12.47 -4.59 6.31
C ARG A 22 -13.08 -3.24 6.62
N LEU A 23 -13.34 -2.48 5.57
CA LEU A 23 -14.14 -1.27 5.61
C LEU A 23 -15.60 -1.60 5.31
N LYS A 24 -16.49 -1.34 6.28
CA LYS A 24 -17.94 -1.33 6.05
C LYS A 24 -18.51 -0.06 6.66
N LYS A 25 -18.91 0.89 5.82
CA LYS A 25 -19.61 2.11 6.24
C LYS A 25 -21.02 2.11 5.68
N GLN A 26 -21.99 2.05 6.58
CA GLN A 26 -23.41 2.19 6.26
C GLN A 26 -23.83 3.59 6.68
N THR A 27 -23.77 4.53 5.73
CA THR A 27 -24.32 5.88 5.88
C THR A 27 -25.71 5.93 5.25
N CYS A 28 -26.52 6.94 5.59
CA CYS A 28 -27.89 7.16 5.07
C CYS A 28 -27.96 7.43 3.54
N GLY A 29 -26.91 7.09 2.79
CA GLY A 29 -26.73 7.29 1.36
C GLY A 29 -25.86 6.17 0.77
N ALA A 30 -24.82 6.49 0.00
CA ALA A 30 -23.92 5.47 -0.55
C ALA A 30 -23.22 4.69 0.56
N CYS A 31 -23.42 3.36 0.56
CA CYS A 31 -22.64 2.43 1.36
C CYS A 31 -21.23 2.29 0.77
N LEU A 32 -20.23 2.11 1.64
CA LEU A 32 -18.86 1.78 1.24
C LEU A 32 -18.49 0.41 1.79
N PHE A 33 -17.96 -0.44 0.91
CA PHE A 33 -17.48 -1.76 1.25
C PHE A 33 -16.12 -2.05 0.60
N ALA A 34 -15.15 -2.45 1.41
CA ALA A 34 -13.89 -3.04 0.97
C ALA A 34 -13.43 -4.07 2.00
N ASP A 35 -12.94 -5.22 1.55
CA ASP A 35 -12.31 -6.24 2.40
C ASP A 35 -11.10 -6.79 1.65
N MET A 36 -9.93 -6.73 2.27
CA MET A 36 -8.68 -7.14 1.66
C MET A 36 -7.75 -7.75 2.69
N GLU A 37 -7.14 -8.87 2.30
CA GLU A 37 -6.07 -9.54 3.03
C GLU A 37 -4.76 -9.36 2.27
N PHE A 38 -3.75 -8.86 2.98
CA PHE A 38 -2.47 -8.53 2.39
C PHE A 38 -1.32 -8.73 3.37
N GLU A 39 -0.16 -9.06 2.82
CA GLU A 39 1.10 -9.11 3.54
C GLU A 39 1.89 -7.84 3.23
N LEU A 40 2.33 -7.13 4.26
CA LEU A 40 3.23 -5.98 4.13
C LEU A 40 4.57 -6.26 4.80
N GLY A 41 5.66 -5.77 4.24
CA GLY A 41 6.99 -5.97 4.80
C GLY A 41 8.09 -5.17 4.12
N PRO A 42 9.36 -5.39 4.51
CA PRO A 42 10.50 -4.83 3.78
C PRO A 42 10.51 -5.29 2.32
N ALA A 43 10.99 -4.43 1.43
CA ALA A 43 11.22 -4.81 0.04
C ALA A 43 12.36 -5.83 -0.08
N ASP A 44 12.26 -6.72 -1.06
CA ASP A 44 13.29 -7.72 -1.31
C ASP A 44 14.59 -7.06 -1.81
N GLU A 45 15.73 -7.65 -1.49
CA GLU A 45 17.04 -7.15 -1.94
C GLU A 45 17.13 -7.09 -3.48
N GLU A 46 16.48 -8.01 -4.19
CA GLU A 46 16.41 -8.01 -5.64
C GLU A 46 15.68 -6.76 -6.18
N PHE A 47 14.57 -6.38 -5.55
CA PHE A 47 13.84 -5.18 -5.91
C PHE A 47 14.66 -3.90 -5.64
N LEU A 48 15.35 -3.84 -4.50
CA LEU A 48 16.24 -2.71 -4.19
C LEU A 48 17.41 -2.59 -5.17
N ASN A 49 17.86 -3.71 -5.74
CA ASN A 49 18.90 -3.73 -6.74
C ASN A 49 18.42 -3.41 -8.16
N SER A 50 17.11 -3.44 -8.39
CA SER A 50 16.51 -3.15 -9.70
C SER A 50 16.75 -1.71 -10.15
N GLU A 51 16.83 -1.51 -11.46
CA GLU A 51 16.97 -0.18 -12.06
C GLU A 51 15.74 0.70 -11.79
N ASP A 52 14.56 0.09 -11.67
CA ASP A 52 13.30 0.79 -11.37
C ASP A 52 13.33 1.46 -9.99
N PHE A 53 13.92 0.81 -8.97
CA PHE A 53 14.10 1.41 -7.65
C PHE A 53 15.23 2.44 -7.65
N LYS A 54 16.38 2.12 -8.25
CA LYS A 54 17.55 3.02 -8.32
C LYS A 54 17.26 4.31 -9.09
N SER A 55 16.41 4.24 -10.12
CA SER A 55 15.95 5.41 -10.87
C SER A 55 14.83 6.19 -10.15
N GLY A 56 14.32 5.69 -9.02
CA GLY A 56 13.24 6.31 -8.25
C GLY A 56 11.87 6.19 -8.91
N LYS A 57 11.72 5.39 -9.98
CA LYS A 57 10.45 5.19 -10.69
C LYS A 57 9.44 4.40 -9.88
N LYS A 58 9.90 3.43 -9.07
CA LYS A 58 9.04 2.61 -8.21
C LYS A 58 9.61 2.54 -6.80
N LYS A 59 8.76 2.75 -5.81
CA LYS A 59 9.07 2.61 -4.38
C LYS A 59 8.39 1.37 -3.78
N LEU A 60 7.22 1.03 -4.28
CA LEU A 60 6.41 -0.09 -3.83
C LEU A 60 6.68 -1.33 -4.70
N GLN A 61 7.13 -2.42 -4.08
CA GLN A 61 7.12 -3.74 -4.67
C GLN A 61 5.73 -4.34 -4.47
N PHE A 62 4.90 -4.28 -5.50
CA PHE A 62 3.52 -4.75 -5.45
C PHE A 62 3.36 -6.12 -6.11
N GLU A 63 2.80 -7.09 -5.39
CA GLU A 63 2.52 -8.44 -5.86
C GLU A 63 1.01 -8.72 -5.81
N TRP A 64 0.41 -9.04 -6.96
CA TRP A 64 -0.99 -9.43 -7.07
C TRP A 64 -1.10 -10.97 -7.04
N ALA A 65 -1.40 -11.52 -5.87
CA ALA A 65 -1.51 -12.96 -5.65
C ALA A 65 -2.96 -13.47 -5.57
N ILE A 66 -3.95 -12.62 -5.88
CA ILE A 66 -5.38 -13.00 -5.85
C ILE A 66 -5.69 -14.01 -6.95
N VAL A 67 -6.17 -15.18 -6.55
CA VAL A 67 -6.61 -16.26 -7.43
C VAL A 67 -8.14 -16.34 -7.42
N GLY A 68 -8.76 -16.61 -8.57
CA GLY A 68 -10.22 -16.81 -8.65
C GLY A 68 -11.07 -15.54 -8.69
N GLY A 69 -10.46 -14.34 -8.70
CA GLY A 69 -11.17 -13.09 -8.93
C GLY A 69 -11.98 -12.58 -7.72
N ALA A 70 -11.57 -12.92 -6.50
CA ALA A 70 -12.17 -12.40 -5.26
C ALA A 70 -12.18 -10.85 -5.22
N ILE A 71 -11.16 -10.23 -5.81
CA ILE A 71 -11.10 -8.81 -6.15
C ILE A 71 -10.80 -8.67 -7.66
N ASP A 72 -11.45 -7.75 -8.34
CA ASP A 72 -11.27 -7.42 -9.75
C ASP A 72 -9.95 -6.65 -9.91
N LYS A 73 -9.21 -6.93 -10.97
CA LYS A 73 -7.98 -6.23 -11.35
C LYS A 73 -8.18 -4.73 -11.54
N ASN A 74 -9.40 -4.26 -11.81
CA ASN A 74 -9.73 -2.84 -11.84
C ASN A 74 -9.40 -2.12 -10.52
N TYR A 75 -9.39 -2.84 -9.39
CA TYR A 75 -9.01 -2.30 -8.08
C TYR A 75 -7.51 -2.34 -7.80
N GLN A 76 -6.71 -3.00 -8.65
CA GLN A 76 -5.27 -3.12 -8.44
C GLN A 76 -4.59 -1.75 -8.38
N LYS A 77 -4.92 -0.87 -9.33
CA LYS A 77 -4.35 0.48 -9.39
C LYS A 77 -4.72 1.34 -8.17
N PRO A 78 -6.01 1.50 -7.79
CA PRO A 78 -6.35 2.30 -6.61
C PRO A 78 -5.77 1.74 -5.32
N ILE A 79 -5.65 0.41 -5.18
CA ILE A 79 -4.95 -0.21 -4.05
C ILE A 79 -3.47 0.20 -4.03
N MET A 80 -2.77 0.08 -5.16
CA MET A 80 -1.37 0.51 -5.29
C MET A 80 -1.18 1.99 -4.96
N ASP A 81 -2.07 2.86 -5.47
CA ASP A 81 -2.02 4.29 -5.22
C ASP A 81 -2.25 4.61 -3.74
N GLY A 82 -3.13 3.89 -3.06
CA GLY A 82 -3.33 4.00 -1.61
C GLY A 82 -2.07 3.69 -0.81
N PHE A 83 -1.37 2.60 -1.15
CA PHE A 83 -0.10 2.27 -0.50
C PHE A 83 1.01 3.28 -0.81
N ASN A 84 1.09 3.79 -2.04
CA ASN A 84 2.04 4.85 -2.38
C ASN A 84 1.78 6.14 -1.59
N GLN A 85 0.50 6.52 -1.39
CA GLN A 85 0.14 7.67 -0.56
C GLN A 85 0.54 7.45 0.91
N MET A 86 0.29 6.25 1.45
CA MET A 86 0.72 5.89 2.80
C MET A 86 2.25 5.99 2.95
N MET A 87 3.02 5.50 1.98
CA MET A 87 4.48 5.59 1.99
C MET A 87 5.00 7.03 1.99
N ASN A 88 4.31 7.96 1.33
CA ASN A 88 4.71 9.37 1.34
C ASN A 88 4.44 10.04 2.69
N ASN A 89 3.40 9.62 3.39
CA ASN A 89 3.03 10.20 4.68
C ASN A 89 3.79 9.60 5.87
N GLY A 90 4.27 8.35 5.76
CA GLY A 90 4.85 7.65 6.92
C GLY A 90 3.80 7.25 7.95
N ILE A 91 4.17 6.37 8.87
CA ILE A 91 3.24 5.84 9.89
C ILE A 91 3.67 6.25 11.29
N LEU A 92 4.97 6.42 11.54
CA LEU A 92 5.50 6.63 12.88
C LEU A 92 5.62 8.13 13.24
N ALA A 93 6.37 8.88 12.44
CA ALA A 93 6.71 10.28 12.70
C ALA A 93 6.40 11.20 11.51
N GLY A 94 5.70 10.68 10.50
CA GLY A 94 5.34 11.45 9.32
C GLY A 94 6.44 11.48 8.24
N TYR A 95 7.44 10.60 8.34
CA TYR A 95 8.55 10.57 7.39
C TYR A 95 8.31 9.56 6.28
N ASN A 96 8.78 9.88 5.09
CA ASN A 96 8.56 9.03 3.93
C ASN A 96 9.25 7.66 4.10
N ILE A 97 8.55 6.63 3.62
CA ILE A 97 9.08 5.27 3.48
C ILE A 97 9.69 5.17 2.08
N ASP A 98 10.96 4.73 2.00
CA ASP A 98 11.65 4.60 0.72
C ASP A 98 11.22 3.36 -0.06
N SER A 99 11.04 2.23 0.64
CA SER A 99 10.69 0.96 0.02
C SER A 99 9.79 0.13 0.93
N MET A 100 8.87 -0.60 0.29
CA MET A 100 7.96 -1.53 0.94
C MET A 100 7.54 -2.60 -0.05
N LYS A 101 7.32 -3.83 0.44
CA LYS A 101 6.66 -4.90 -0.31
C LYS A 101 5.24 -5.08 0.19
N VAL A 102 4.30 -5.18 -0.75
CA VAL A 102 2.90 -5.51 -0.47
C VAL A 102 2.47 -6.64 -1.39
N ARG A 103 1.92 -7.69 -0.80
CA ARG A 103 1.37 -8.84 -1.51
C ARG A 103 -0.09 -9.01 -1.14
N VAL A 104 -0.98 -8.83 -2.10
CA VAL A 104 -2.42 -8.98 -1.89
C VAL A 104 -2.82 -10.41 -2.22
N THR A 105 -3.29 -11.15 -1.22
CA THR A 105 -3.55 -12.60 -1.30
C THR A 105 -5.02 -12.91 -1.53
N ASP A 106 -5.91 -12.22 -0.83
CA ASP A 106 -7.35 -12.47 -0.89
C ASP A 106 -8.16 -11.23 -0.51
N GLY A 107 -9.48 -11.32 -0.60
CA GLY A 107 -10.39 -10.30 -0.10
C GLY A 107 -11.82 -10.53 -0.55
N SER A 108 -12.63 -9.48 -0.49
CA SER A 108 -14.01 -9.54 -0.94
C SER A 108 -14.48 -8.18 -1.40
N MET A 109 -15.34 -8.18 -2.42
CA MET A 109 -16.00 -6.98 -2.92
C MET A 109 -17.52 -7.11 -2.89
N HIS A 110 -18.19 -5.98 -2.96
CA HIS A 110 -19.63 -5.90 -3.13
C HIS A 110 -19.96 -5.13 -4.41
N ALA A 111 -20.78 -5.71 -5.27
CA ALA A 111 -21.03 -5.19 -6.62
C ALA A 111 -21.56 -3.74 -6.66
N VAL A 112 -22.28 -3.32 -5.62
CA VAL A 112 -22.90 -1.99 -5.53
C VAL A 112 -22.14 -1.05 -4.59
N ASP A 113 -21.49 -1.60 -3.55
CA ASP A 113 -20.92 -0.81 -2.45
C ASP A 113 -19.39 -0.67 -2.55
N SER A 114 -18.72 -1.49 -3.36
CA SER A 114 -17.30 -1.34 -3.68
C SER A 114 -17.13 -0.42 -4.88
N LYS A 115 -16.19 0.52 -4.75
CA LYS A 115 -15.89 1.53 -5.78
C LYS A 115 -14.37 1.56 -6.04
N PRO A 116 -13.93 1.64 -7.30
CA PRO A 116 -12.52 1.78 -7.64
C PRO A 116 -11.98 3.15 -7.20
#